data_AF-A0A7J9F547-F1
#
_entry.id   AF-A0A7J9F547-F1
#
_cell.length_a   1.000
_cell.length_b   1.000
_cell.length_c   1.000
_cell.angle_alpha   90.00
_cell.angle_beta   90.00
_cell.angle_gamma   90.00
#
_symmetry.space_group_name_H-M   'P 1'
#
loop_
_entity.id
_entity.type
_entity.pdbx_description
1 polymer ?
#
loop_
_entity_poly.entity_id
_entity_poly.type
_entity_poly.pdbx_seq_one_letter_code
_entity_poly.pdbx_strand_id
1 'polypeptide(L)'
;MMGRDDIPVGLGDVFAMNQSDNVFPGVGDCKYAKSVPHGSGGFLDSDTLYGLARDLPRSPRSISSNKYAEFNMFLDPLAAKAVFESGLNITLIPLGTQRKETFMGEIIGAIFMGGDHHNLKPTIEEMPIKVIAEGDESMDGQILIDNKQEKSVKVLKNVDTMAYYHLFADQMGDQNQ
;
A
#
# COMPACT_ATOMS: atom_id res chain seq x y z
N MET A 1 21.22 9.11 3.62
CA MET A 1 21.14 7.66 3.88
C MET A 1 21.59 6.95 2.61
N MET A 2 22.47 5.95 2.71
CA MET A 2 23.00 5.21 1.55
C MET A 2 21.87 4.50 0.78
N GLY A 3 22.01 4.42 -0.54
CA GLY A 3 21.05 3.75 -1.43
C GLY A 3 20.89 2.29 -1.06
N ARG A 4 19.66 1.90 -0.73
CA ARG A 4 19.29 0.50 -0.54
C ARG A 4 18.68 -0.03 -1.84
N ASP A 5 18.91 -1.31 -2.12
CA ASP A 5 18.38 -2.00 -3.31
C ASP A 5 17.05 -2.73 -3.03
N ASP A 6 16.43 -2.50 -1.87
CA ASP A 6 15.17 -3.11 -1.46
C ASP A 6 13.96 -2.18 -1.69
N ILE A 7 12.78 -2.76 -1.93
CA ILE A 7 11.55 -1.97 -1.99
C ILE A 7 11.22 -1.49 -0.57
N PRO A 8 11.15 -0.17 -0.31
CA PRO A 8 10.97 0.34 1.04
C PRO A 8 9.59 -0.07 1.60
N VAL A 9 9.63 -0.75 2.74
CA VAL A 9 8.46 -1.11 3.54
C VAL A 9 8.61 -0.44 4.90
N GLY A 10 8.08 0.78 5.06
CA GLY A 10 8.25 1.57 6.28
C GLY A 10 7.43 2.86 6.25
N LEU A 11 7.43 3.61 7.36
CA LEU A 11 6.74 4.90 7.48
C LEU A 11 7.14 5.85 6.36
N GLY A 12 6.27 5.98 5.35
CA GLY A 12 6.34 7.06 4.36
C GLY A 12 5.91 8.38 4.99
N ASP A 13 6.21 9.49 4.31
CA ASP A 13 5.70 10.80 4.72
C ASP A 13 4.19 10.81 4.59
N VAL A 14 3.54 11.04 5.71
CA VAL A 14 2.10 11.10 5.85
C VAL A 14 1.69 12.56 5.81
N PHE A 15 0.90 12.94 4.82
CA PHE A 15 0.28 14.25 4.77
C PHE A 15 -1.18 14.10 5.21
N ALA A 16 -1.52 14.66 6.37
CA ALA A 16 -2.91 14.99 6.65
C ALA A 16 -3.33 16.05 5.63
N MET A 17 -4.30 15.73 4.77
CA MET A 17 -4.91 16.71 3.87
C MET A 17 -5.65 17.76 4.71
N ASN A 18 -4.93 18.82 5.09
CA ASN A 18 -5.46 20.05 5.69
C ASN A 18 -5.32 21.22 4.72
N GLN A 19 -5.34 20.94 3.42
CA GLN A 19 -5.59 21.94 2.40
C GLN A 19 -6.95 21.63 1.82
N SER A 20 -7.89 22.55 1.99
CA SER A 20 -9.12 22.58 1.20
C SER A 20 -8.72 22.49 -0.27
N ASP A 21 -9.23 21.49 -0.98
CA ASP A 21 -9.04 21.44 -2.42
C ASP A 21 -9.80 22.62 -3.03
N ASN A 22 -9.09 23.54 -3.68
CA ASN A 22 -9.68 24.70 -4.35
C ASN A 22 -10.67 24.29 -5.46
N VAL A 23 -10.61 23.03 -5.92
CA VAL A 23 -11.47 22.47 -6.96
C VAL A 23 -12.69 21.72 -6.37
N PHE A 24 -12.57 21.16 -5.16
CA PHE A 24 -13.64 20.41 -4.48
C PHE A 24 -13.74 20.78 -2.99
N PRO A 25 -14.51 21.83 -2.62
CA PRO A 25 -14.58 22.32 -1.24
C PRO A 25 -15.18 21.35 -0.23
N GLY A 26 -15.83 20.25 -0.67
CA GLY A 26 -16.29 19.18 0.22
C GLY A 26 -15.19 18.25 0.75
N VAL A 27 -13.99 18.29 0.13
CA VAL A 27 -12.81 17.54 0.58
C VAL A 27 -11.96 18.46 1.46
N GLY A 28 -11.94 18.19 2.76
CA GLY A 28 -11.20 18.99 3.76
C GLY A 28 -12.08 19.60 4.87
N ASP A 29 -13.40 19.58 4.72
CA ASP A 29 -14.32 19.91 5.81
C ASP A 29 -14.24 18.80 6.89
N CYS A 30 -13.42 19.05 7.91
CA CYS A 30 -13.10 18.19 9.06
C CYS A 30 -14.31 17.86 9.97
N LYS A 31 -15.51 17.65 9.42
CA LYS A 31 -16.76 17.35 10.15
C LYS A 31 -16.62 16.12 11.05
N TYR A 32 -15.75 15.17 10.67
CA TYR A 32 -15.51 13.90 11.36
C TYR A 32 -14.09 13.78 11.93
N ALA A 33 -13.36 14.88 12.10
CA ALA A 33 -11.99 14.83 12.67
C ALA A 33 -11.96 14.22 14.08
N LYS A 34 -13.07 14.33 14.84
CA LYS A 34 -13.21 13.72 16.17
C LYS A 34 -13.35 12.20 16.17
N SER A 35 -13.67 11.59 15.04
CA SER A 35 -13.73 10.13 14.88
C SER A 35 -12.43 9.54 14.33
N VAL A 36 -11.44 10.38 13.99
CA VAL A 36 -10.10 9.92 13.60
C VAL A 36 -9.25 9.77 14.87
N PRO A 37 -8.73 8.55 15.15
CA PRO A 37 -7.89 8.30 16.31
C PRO A 37 -6.62 9.14 16.28
N HIS A 38 -6.03 9.38 17.46
CA HIS A 38 -4.76 10.07 17.54
C HIS A 38 -3.59 9.12 17.24
N GLY A 39 -2.77 9.51 16.27
CA GLY A 39 -1.51 8.85 15.96
C GLY A 39 -0.42 9.18 16.98
N SER A 40 0.78 8.64 16.75
CA SER A 40 1.95 8.94 17.59
C SER A 40 2.36 10.41 17.46
N GLY A 41 2.64 11.08 18.59
CA GLY A 41 3.09 12.48 18.61
C GLY A 41 1.97 13.52 18.67
N GLY A 42 0.71 13.13 18.90
CA GLY A 42 -0.41 14.06 19.10
C GLY A 42 -1.11 14.51 17.82
N PHE A 43 -0.68 14.00 16.65
CA PHE A 43 -1.35 14.20 15.37
C PHE A 43 -2.54 13.23 15.21
N LEU A 44 -3.43 13.49 14.25
CA LEU A 44 -4.44 12.51 13.84
C LEU A 44 -3.77 11.37 13.07
N ASP A 45 -4.25 10.14 13.25
CA ASP A 45 -3.75 8.98 12.52
C ASP A 45 -4.22 9.07 11.06
N SER A 46 -3.29 8.99 10.13
CA SER A 46 -3.62 9.03 8.69
C SER A 46 -4.34 7.80 8.23
N ASP A 47 -4.08 6.68 8.89
CA ASP A 47 -4.83 5.46 8.68
C ASP A 47 -5.83 5.36 9.83
N THR A 48 -7.05 5.87 9.59
CA THR A 48 -8.11 5.89 10.60
C THR A 48 -8.44 4.47 11.08
N LEU A 49 -8.33 3.46 10.21
CA LEU A 49 -8.58 2.06 10.55
C LEU A 49 -7.45 1.49 11.40
N TYR A 50 -6.19 1.76 11.05
CA TYR A 50 -5.04 1.35 11.85
C TYR A 50 -5.04 2.03 13.23
N GLY A 51 -5.31 3.33 13.27
CA GLY A 51 -5.50 4.08 14.50
C GLY A 51 -6.60 3.47 15.37
N LEU A 52 -7.72 3.07 14.77
CA LEU A 52 -8.86 2.50 15.50
C LEU A 52 -8.53 1.09 16.00
N ALA A 53 -7.83 0.30 15.19
CA ALA A 53 -7.37 -1.03 15.56
C ALA A 53 -6.38 -1.00 16.74
N ARG A 54 -5.67 0.11 16.96
CA ARG A 54 -4.83 0.29 18.16
C ARG A 54 -5.65 0.48 19.44
N ASP A 55 -6.82 1.10 19.34
CA ASP A 55 -7.72 1.36 20.46
C ASP A 55 -8.58 0.14 20.81
N LEU A 56 -8.67 -0.83 19.90
CA LEU A 56 -9.38 -2.09 20.12
C LEU A 56 -8.53 -3.11 20.92
N PRO A 57 -9.17 -4.04 21.66
CA PRO A 57 -8.47 -5.11 22.37
C PRO A 57 -7.63 -5.94 21.40
N ARG A 58 -6.32 -6.00 21.64
CA ARG A 58 -5.41 -6.77 20.78
C ARG A 58 -5.54 -8.27 21.06
N SER A 59 -5.66 -9.04 19.98
CA SER A 59 -5.50 -10.50 20.03
C SER A 59 -4.13 -10.85 20.64
N PRO A 60 -4.01 -11.91 21.45
CA PRO A 60 -2.73 -12.40 21.99
C PRO A 60 -1.70 -12.79 20.91
N ARG A 61 -2.12 -12.89 19.65
CA ARG A 61 -1.22 -13.07 18.50
C ARG A 61 -0.54 -11.74 18.19
N SER A 62 0.58 -11.46 18.86
CA SER A 62 1.51 -10.43 18.39
C SER A 62 2.40 -11.04 17.31
N ILE A 63 2.12 -10.72 16.06
CA ILE A 63 3.07 -10.97 14.98
C ILE A 63 4.21 -9.96 15.18
N SER A 64 5.45 -10.44 15.22
CA SER A 64 6.63 -9.59 15.34
C SER A 64 6.66 -8.60 14.17
N SER A 65 6.84 -7.32 14.46
CA SER A 65 7.00 -6.31 13.40
C SER A 65 8.34 -6.52 12.73
N ASN A 66 8.34 -6.77 11.42
CA ASN A 66 9.54 -6.82 10.60
C ASN A 66 9.76 -5.46 9.91
N LYS A 67 11.00 -4.96 9.90
CA LYS A 67 11.37 -3.68 9.28
C LYS A 67 11.55 -3.78 7.76
N TYR A 68 11.73 -4.99 7.25
CA TYR A 68 12.18 -5.28 5.89
C TYR A 68 11.13 -6.03 5.06
N ALA A 69 10.10 -6.56 5.69
CA ALA A 69 9.02 -7.29 5.02
C ALA A 69 7.67 -6.58 5.20
N GLU A 70 6.88 -6.55 4.12
CA GLU A 70 5.46 -6.20 4.19
C GLU A 70 4.69 -7.39 4.79
N PHE A 71 3.58 -7.12 5.46
CA PHE A 71 2.84 -8.10 6.26
C PHE A 71 2.41 -9.33 5.44
N ASN A 72 1.85 -9.14 4.24
CA ASN A 72 1.42 -10.27 3.41
C ASN A 72 2.60 -11.14 2.94
N MET A 73 3.76 -10.53 2.71
CA MET A 73 4.99 -11.26 2.35
C MET A 73 5.60 -11.98 3.55
N PHE A 74 5.54 -11.38 4.74
CA PHE A 74 6.04 -11.97 5.98
C PHE A 74 5.20 -13.15 6.47
N LEU A 75 3.89 -13.12 6.20
CA LEU A 75 2.97 -14.20 6.59
C LEU A 75 3.28 -15.54 5.91
N ASP A 76 3.66 -15.51 4.62
CA ASP A 76 4.07 -16.70 3.87
C ASP A 76 5.15 -16.36 2.82
N PRO A 77 6.43 -16.25 3.26
CA PRO A 77 7.53 -15.85 2.39
C PRO A 77 7.84 -16.91 1.32
N LEU A 78 7.57 -18.19 1.60
CA LEU A 78 7.76 -19.28 0.64
C LEU A 78 6.75 -19.22 -0.49
N ALA A 79 5.47 -19.00 -0.18
CA ALA A 79 4.44 -18.81 -1.20
C ALA A 79 4.70 -17.54 -2.03
N ALA A 80 5.08 -16.44 -1.38
CA ALA A 80 5.48 -15.22 -2.07
C ALA A 80 6.61 -15.51 -3.07
N LYS A 81 7.72 -16.09 -2.60
CA LYS A 81 8.85 -16.46 -3.46
C LYS A 81 8.43 -17.31 -4.66
N ALA A 82 7.60 -18.33 -4.44
CA ALA A 82 7.09 -19.18 -5.51
C ALA A 82 6.27 -18.40 -6.54
N VAL A 83 5.44 -17.44 -6.12
CA VAL A 83 4.64 -16.59 -7.02
C VAL A 83 5.54 -15.65 -7.83
N PHE A 84 6.49 -14.97 -7.21
CA PHE A 84 7.41 -14.05 -7.91
C PHE A 84 8.34 -14.81 -8.88
N GLU A 85 8.71 -16.05 -8.56
CA GLU A 85 9.53 -16.90 -9.45
C GLU A 85 8.71 -17.66 -10.50
N SER A 86 7.37 -17.65 -10.44
CA SER A 86 6.49 -18.44 -11.34
C SER A 86 6.51 -17.97 -12.80
N GLY A 87 6.84 -16.71 -13.07
CA GLY A 87 6.73 -16.10 -14.41
C GLY A 87 5.30 -15.73 -14.81
N LEU A 88 4.35 -15.74 -13.87
CA LEU A 88 3.02 -15.18 -14.09
C LEU A 88 3.10 -13.67 -14.33
N ASN A 89 2.16 -13.13 -15.12
CA ASN A 89 2.01 -11.69 -15.31
C ASN A 89 1.38 -11.07 -14.06
N ILE A 90 2.21 -10.81 -13.05
CA ILE A 90 1.82 -10.21 -11.78
C ILE A 90 2.12 -8.71 -11.75
N THR A 91 1.23 -7.95 -11.11
CA THR A 91 1.43 -6.55 -10.78
C THR A 91 1.55 -6.40 -9.27
N LEU A 92 2.71 -5.98 -8.79
CA LEU A 92 2.97 -5.67 -7.39
C LEU A 92 2.53 -4.24 -7.08
N ILE A 93 1.68 -4.08 -6.06
CA ILE A 93 1.32 -2.79 -5.47
C ILE A 93 2.10 -2.66 -4.15
N PRO A 94 3.25 -1.96 -4.15
CA PRO A 94 4.10 -1.86 -2.98
C PRO A 94 3.50 -0.89 -1.94
N LEU A 95 3.90 -1.08 -0.68
CA LEU A 95 3.45 -0.24 0.44
C LEU A 95 3.70 1.26 0.20
N GLY A 96 4.78 1.63 -0.49
CA GLY A 96 5.07 3.03 -0.84
C GLY A 96 4.01 3.69 -1.74
N THR A 97 3.32 2.91 -2.57
CA THR A 97 2.20 3.39 -3.40
C THR A 97 0.91 3.43 -2.59
N GLN A 98 0.69 2.44 -1.73
CA GLN A 98 -0.47 2.39 -0.85
C GLN A 98 -0.52 3.59 0.10
N ARG A 99 0.61 3.97 0.70
CA ARG A 99 0.69 5.05 1.70
C ARG A 99 0.38 6.46 1.18
N LYS A 100 0.43 6.68 -0.15
CA LYS A 100 0.01 7.97 -0.73
C LYS A 100 -1.50 8.13 -0.73
N GLU A 101 -2.22 7.02 -0.66
CA GLU A 101 -3.66 6.95 -0.69
C GLU A 101 -4.16 6.55 0.70
N THR A 102 -5.24 7.16 1.18
CA THR A 102 -5.74 6.92 2.55
C THR A 102 -6.33 5.51 2.75
N PHE A 103 -6.29 4.66 1.72
CA PHE A 103 -6.98 3.37 1.67
C PHE A 103 -6.03 2.18 1.47
N MET A 104 -6.45 0.99 1.95
CA MET A 104 -5.71 -0.26 1.79
C MET A 104 -5.38 -0.53 0.32
N GLY A 105 -4.20 -1.08 0.05
CA GLY A 105 -3.80 -1.42 -1.32
C GLY A 105 -4.69 -2.45 -2.02
N GLU A 106 -5.55 -3.13 -1.27
CA GLU A 106 -6.61 -3.99 -1.80
C GLU A 106 -7.64 -3.19 -2.61
N ILE A 107 -8.01 -2.00 -2.14
CA ILE A 107 -8.95 -1.11 -2.84
C ILE A 107 -8.29 -0.56 -4.10
N ILE A 108 -7.02 -0.13 -3.99
CA ILE A 108 -6.21 0.26 -5.16
C ILE A 108 -6.14 -0.89 -6.16
N GLY A 109 -5.91 -2.12 -5.69
CA GLY A 109 -5.87 -3.32 -6.54
C GLY A 109 -7.19 -3.58 -7.24
N ALA A 110 -8.32 -3.48 -6.53
CA ALA A 110 -9.64 -3.68 -7.10
C ALA A 110 -9.97 -2.63 -8.17
N ILE A 111 -9.70 -1.35 -7.90
CA ILE A 111 -9.91 -0.25 -8.86
C ILE A 111 -8.95 -0.35 -10.03
N PHE A 112 -7.70 -0.74 -9.79
CA PHE A 112 -6.72 -0.95 -10.84
C PHE A 112 -7.12 -2.09 -11.77
N MET A 113 -7.66 -3.19 -11.24
CA MET A 113 -8.13 -4.32 -12.06
C MET A 113 -9.48 -4.07 -12.74
N GLY A 114 -10.40 -3.36 -12.07
CA GLY A 114 -11.77 -3.14 -12.56
C GLY A 114 -11.99 -1.82 -13.30
N GLY A 115 -11.09 -0.84 -13.14
CA GLY A 115 -11.22 0.49 -13.69
C GLY A 115 -10.50 0.70 -15.03
N ASP A 116 -10.96 1.70 -15.78
CA ASP A 116 -10.29 2.11 -17.01
C ASP A 116 -8.93 2.73 -16.72
N HIS A 117 -7.87 2.00 -17.11
CA HIS A 117 -6.48 2.40 -16.91
C HIS A 117 -6.14 3.75 -17.57
N HIS A 118 -6.94 4.18 -18.56
CA HIS A 118 -6.81 5.47 -19.22
C HIS A 118 -7.04 6.65 -18.27
N ASN A 119 -7.93 6.50 -17.28
CA ASN A 119 -8.22 7.54 -16.31
C ASN A 119 -7.21 7.55 -15.16
N LEU A 120 -6.82 6.35 -14.68
CA LEU A 120 -5.88 6.19 -13.57
C LEU A 120 -4.43 6.60 -13.92
N LYS A 121 -4.07 6.61 -15.21
CA LYS A 121 -2.72 6.91 -15.74
C LYS A 121 -1.61 6.26 -14.89
N PRO A 122 -1.67 4.93 -14.69
CA PRO A 122 -0.75 4.26 -13.79
C PRO A 122 0.69 4.36 -14.31
N THR A 123 1.61 4.69 -13.42
CA THR A 123 3.05 4.61 -13.70
C THR A 123 3.52 3.23 -13.23
N ILE A 124 3.85 2.37 -14.19
CA ILE A 124 4.29 1.00 -13.95
C ILE A 124 5.73 0.86 -14.40
N GLU A 125 6.56 0.27 -13.56
CA GLU A 125 7.95 -0.06 -13.87
C GLU A 125 8.15 -1.57 -13.79
N GLU A 126 8.84 -2.14 -14.76
CA GLU A 126 9.25 -3.55 -14.69
C GLU A 126 10.56 -3.64 -13.92
N MET A 127 10.55 -4.40 -12.83
CA MET A 127 11.70 -4.57 -11.96
C MET A 127 11.98 -6.05 -11.74
N PRO A 128 13.24 -6.50 -11.75
CA PRO A 128 13.58 -7.87 -11.41
C PRO A 128 13.56 -8.03 -9.89
N ILE A 129 12.65 -8.86 -9.39
CA ILE A 129 12.31 -8.96 -7.96
C ILE A 129 12.64 -10.33 -7.38
N LYS A 130 13.38 -10.32 -6.28
CA LYS A 130 13.69 -11.48 -5.45
C LYS A 130 13.07 -11.35 -4.06
N VAL A 131 12.44 -12.42 -3.58
CA VAL A 131 11.92 -12.52 -2.20
C VAL A 131 12.82 -13.40 -1.35
N ILE A 132 13.15 -12.95 -0.14
CA ILE A 132 13.91 -13.74 0.84
C ILE A 132 12.94 -14.67 1.59
N ALA A 133 13.29 -15.95 1.64
CA ALA A 133 12.55 -17.00 2.35
C ALA A 133 13.53 -18.11 2.77
N GLU A 134 14.41 -17.77 3.71
CA GLU A 134 15.52 -18.62 4.17
C GLU A 134 15.26 -19.23 5.56
N GLY A 135 14.13 -18.89 6.19
CA GLY A 135 13.77 -19.33 7.54
C GLY A 135 14.33 -18.41 8.63
N ASP A 136 14.76 -17.20 8.27
CA ASP A 136 15.19 -16.17 9.21
C ASP A 136 14.09 -15.12 9.34
N GLU A 137 13.38 -15.14 10.48
CA GLU A 137 12.28 -14.20 10.78
C GLU A 137 12.69 -12.71 10.67
N SER A 138 13.98 -12.39 10.74
CA SER A 138 14.46 -11.01 10.62
C SER A 138 14.49 -10.48 9.18
N MET A 139 14.56 -11.36 8.18
CA MET A 139 14.69 -11.00 6.75
C MET A 139 13.65 -11.66 5.84
N ASP A 140 13.00 -12.72 6.30
CA ASP A 140 11.98 -13.42 5.53
C ASP A 140 10.85 -12.47 5.11
N GLY A 141 10.41 -12.59 3.85
CA GLY A 141 9.42 -11.71 3.24
C GLY A 141 9.98 -10.40 2.69
N GLN A 142 11.29 -10.13 2.86
CA GLN A 142 11.93 -8.96 2.26
C GLN A 142 11.97 -9.08 0.73
N ILE A 143 11.66 -7.97 0.05
CA ILE A 143 11.71 -7.83 -1.40
C ILE A 143 12.96 -7.06 -1.83
N LEU A 144 13.82 -7.71 -2.59
CA LEU A 144 15.06 -7.16 -3.14
C LEU A 144 14.97 -6.99 -4.66
N ILE A 145 15.66 -5.98 -5.18
CA ILE A 145 15.86 -5.83 -6.63
C ILE A 145 17.11 -6.64 -7.01
N ASP A 146 16.94 -7.64 -7.88
CA ASP A 146 18.05 -8.49 -8.33
C ASP A 146 18.26 -8.34 -9.85
N ASN A 147 19.16 -7.43 -10.24
CA ASN A 147 19.45 -7.17 -11.66
C ASN A 147 20.01 -8.38 -12.43
N LYS A 148 20.32 -9.50 -11.76
CA LYS A 148 20.74 -10.75 -12.41
C LYS A 148 19.57 -11.67 -12.75
N GLN A 149 18.37 -11.35 -12.27
CA GLN A 149 17.19 -12.17 -12.48
C GLN A 149 16.60 -11.89 -13.87
N GLU A 150 16.30 -12.95 -14.63
CA GLU A 150 15.70 -12.83 -15.97
C GLU A 150 14.21 -12.44 -15.92
N LYS A 151 13.53 -12.68 -14.79
CA LYS A 151 12.10 -12.43 -14.64
C LYS A 151 11.87 -11.06 -14.02
N SER A 152 11.14 -10.21 -14.74
CA SER A 152 10.66 -8.92 -14.24
C SER A 152 9.22 -9.02 -13.75
N VAL A 153 8.89 -8.16 -12.79
CA VAL A 153 7.55 -7.98 -12.26
C VAL A 153 7.14 -6.53 -12.44
N LYS A 154 5.89 -6.32 -12.83
CA LYS A 154 5.32 -4.98 -12.96
C LYS A 154 5.09 -4.42 -11.57
N VAL A 155 5.73 -3.32 -11.25
CA VAL A 155 5.57 -2.61 -9.98
C VAL A 155 4.80 -1.33 -10.25
N LEU A 156 3.63 -1.19 -9.61
CA LEU A 156 2.89 0.05 -9.63
C LEU A 156 3.65 1.07 -8.77
N LYS A 157 4.08 2.18 -9.37
CA LYS A 157 4.78 3.27 -8.66
C LYS A 157 3.83 4.37 -8.23
N ASN A 158 2.93 4.74 -9.13
CA ASN A 158 2.02 5.86 -8.93
C ASN A 158 0.72 5.66 -9.71
N VAL A 159 -0.35 6.26 -9.20
CA VAL A 159 -1.64 6.41 -9.87
C VAL A 159 -2.07 7.87 -9.75
N ASP A 160 -2.94 8.32 -10.65
CA ASP A 160 -3.61 9.62 -10.49
C ASP A 160 -4.60 9.53 -9.32
N THR A 161 -4.21 10.15 -8.20
CA THR A 161 -4.96 10.19 -6.95
C THR A 161 -6.40 10.70 -7.13
N MET A 162 -6.61 11.73 -7.95
CA MET A 162 -7.95 12.30 -8.14
C MET A 162 -8.83 11.38 -8.98
N ALA A 163 -8.26 10.80 -10.04
CA ALA A 163 -8.98 9.80 -10.83
C ALA A 163 -9.31 8.55 -10.00
N TYR A 164 -8.40 8.14 -9.11
CA TYR A 164 -8.61 7.04 -8.19
C TYR A 164 -9.81 7.29 -7.26
N TYR A 165 -9.86 8.44 -6.57
CA TYR A 165 -10.98 8.75 -5.68
C TYR A 165 -12.30 8.90 -6.42
N HIS A 166 -12.28 9.47 -7.63
CA HIS A 166 -13.48 9.59 -8.45
C HIS A 166 -14.03 8.22 -8.84
N LEU A 167 -13.18 7.33 -9.34
CA LEU A 167 -13.57 5.96 -9.69
C LEU A 167 -14.04 5.16 -8.48
N PHE A 168 -13.38 5.35 -7.32
CA PHE A 168 -13.81 4.72 -6.08
C PHE A 168 -15.22 5.18 -5.68
N ALA A 169 -15.46 6.49 -5.70
CA ALA A 169 -16.75 7.06 -5.35
C ALA A 169 -17.86 6.62 -6.31
N ASP A 170 -17.58 6.61 -7.62
CA ASP A 170 -18.51 6.13 -8.64
C ASP A 170 -18.88 4.66 -8.41
N GLN A 171 -17.88 3.82 -8.16
CA GLN A 171 -18.09 2.39 -7.93
C GLN A 171 -18.85 2.12 -6.63
N MET A 172 -18.63 2.91 -5.58
CA MET A 172 -19.40 2.82 -4.33
C MET A 172 -20.82 3.42 -4.46
N GLY A 173 -21.02 4.34 -5.40
CA GLY A 173 -22.29 5.01 -5.67
C GLY A 173 -23.18 4.30 -6.67
N ASP A 174 -22.68 3.25 -7.35
CA ASP A 174 -23.45 2.47 -8.31
C ASP A 174 -24.60 1.73 -7.59
N GLN A 175 -25.82 2.15 -7.91
CA GLN A 175 -27.06 1.62 -7.33
C GLN A 175 -27.38 0.19 -7.80
N ASN A 176 -26.61 -0.35 -8.76
CA ASN A 176 -26.82 -1.68 -9.32
C ASN A 176 -25.90 -2.76 -8.72
N GLN A 177 -25.19 -2.46 -7.63
CA GLN A 177 -24.45 -3.46 -6.83
C GLN A 177 -25.35 -4.26 -5.90
#